data_AF-A0A7C5NYN4-F1
#
_entry.id   AF-A0A7C5NYN4-F1
#
_cell.length_a   1.000
_cell.length_b   1.000
_cell.length_c   1.000
_cell.angle_alpha   90.00
_cell.angle_beta   90.00
_cell.angle_gamma   90.00
#
_symmetry.space_group_name_H-M   'P 1'
#
loop_
_entity.id
_entity.type
_entity.pdbx_description
1 polymer ?
#
loop_
_entity_poly.entity_id
_entity_poly.type
_entity_poly.pdbx_seq_one_letter_code
_entity_poly.pdbx_strand_id
1 'polypeptide(L)'
;MESEKEREGLVSSIEKQLSEWVIRRHGKVFRLALLLIIILLVFLSSFRFTVGGLKEWVEVDPAAILNISIQLFTIMNPISTIPTFLIYTGKLKDDERLKITSTTTMIVIALLLTFTLFGPLILKALDVSVTNFRFGGGILLLILAIDMLSGMSRSKTVDVRQVAVVPLATPLLVGPGTMTTLIVLSSSYAVINVLMGGLIAALGVYLTLRFAPLLVSVMGNNGVQAASRIMAVVLAAIASQMIHSALLEWGIAKT
;
A
#
# COMPACT_ATOMS: atom_id res chain seq x y z
N MET A 1 37.44 -4.18 -6.25
CA MET A 1 37.55 -2.75 -6.63
C MET A 1 36.81 -2.43 -7.92
N GLU A 2 36.93 -3.24 -8.99
CA GLU A 2 36.27 -2.97 -10.28
C GLU A 2 34.74 -3.15 -10.23
N SER A 3 34.23 -4.15 -9.50
CA SER A 3 32.79 -4.41 -9.32
C SER A 3 32.07 -3.38 -8.44
N GLU A 4 32.81 -2.58 -7.68
CA GLU A 4 32.28 -1.61 -6.71
C GLU A 4 32.08 -0.26 -7.39
N LYS A 5 33.05 0.16 -8.23
CA LYS A 5 32.91 1.31 -9.14
C LYS A 5 31.80 1.14 -10.18
N GLU A 6 31.61 -0.08 -10.71
CA GLU A 6 30.50 -0.37 -11.62
C GLU A 6 29.13 -0.25 -10.95
N ARG A 7 29.01 -0.74 -9.70
CA ARG A 7 27.79 -0.60 -8.90
C ARG A 7 27.49 0.85 -8.56
N GLU A 8 28.51 1.63 -8.17
CA GLU A 8 28.35 3.06 -7.90
C GLU A 8 27.93 3.86 -9.14
N GLY A 9 28.51 3.53 -10.31
CA GLY A 9 28.12 4.14 -11.59
C GLY A 9 26.69 3.80 -11.99
N LEU A 10 26.25 2.56 -11.75
CA LEU A 10 24.87 2.13 -12.01
C LEU A 10 23.88 2.88 -11.10
N VAL A 11 24.18 2.96 -9.80
CA VAL A 11 23.35 3.66 -8.81
C VAL A 11 23.25 5.16 -9.15
N SER A 12 24.36 5.79 -9.49
CA SER A 12 24.39 7.19 -9.94
C SER A 12 23.52 7.43 -11.20
N SER A 13 23.56 6.51 -12.16
CA SER A 13 22.76 6.61 -13.38
C SER A 13 21.25 6.48 -13.09
N ILE A 14 20.87 5.55 -12.21
CA ILE A 14 19.49 5.32 -11.79
C ILE A 14 18.96 6.51 -10.98
N GLU A 15 19.75 7.05 -10.05
CA GLU A 15 19.39 8.27 -9.30
C GLU A 15 19.08 9.43 -10.24
N LYS A 16 19.90 9.61 -11.29
CA LYS A 16 19.73 10.68 -12.28
C LYS A 16 18.52 10.44 -13.19
N GLN A 17 18.27 9.19 -13.60
CA GLN A 17 17.08 8.83 -14.37
C GLN A 17 15.80 8.94 -13.54
N LEU A 18 15.82 8.59 -12.26
CA LEU A 18 14.69 8.73 -11.33
C LEU A 18 14.37 10.21 -11.09
N SER A 19 15.38 11.05 -10.83
CA SER A 19 15.15 12.48 -10.62
C SER A 19 14.60 13.13 -11.88
N GLU A 20 15.17 12.83 -13.05
CA GLU A 20 14.67 13.35 -14.33
C GLU A 20 13.27 12.82 -14.66
N TRP A 21 12.98 11.54 -14.42
CA TRP A 21 11.65 10.96 -14.67
C TRP A 21 10.60 11.54 -13.72
N VAL A 22 10.89 11.65 -12.42
CA VAL A 22 9.96 12.22 -11.44
C VAL A 22 9.70 13.70 -11.75
N ILE A 23 10.74 14.50 -11.97
CA ILE A 23 10.60 15.95 -12.19
C ILE A 23 9.87 16.24 -13.51
N ARG A 24 10.15 15.46 -14.56
CA ARG A 24 9.62 15.72 -15.91
C ARG A 24 8.27 15.04 -16.18
N ARG A 25 7.93 13.97 -15.44
CA ARG A 25 6.72 13.17 -15.65
C ARG A 25 5.67 13.29 -14.54
N HIS A 26 5.98 14.04 -13.46
CA HIS A 26 5.06 14.43 -12.38
C HIS A 26 3.67 14.79 -12.90
N GLY A 27 3.62 15.67 -13.91
CA GLY A 27 2.37 16.12 -14.51
C GLY A 27 1.62 15.03 -15.30
N LYS A 28 2.30 14.09 -15.96
CA LYS A 28 1.63 13.03 -16.75
C LYS A 28 1.10 11.90 -15.86
N VAL A 29 1.85 11.48 -14.85
CA VAL A 29 1.43 10.44 -13.90
C VAL A 29 0.29 10.95 -13.02
N PHE A 30 0.40 12.20 -12.55
CA PHE A 30 -0.69 12.90 -11.87
C PHE A 30 -1.94 13.00 -12.76
N ARG A 31 -1.80 13.41 -14.03
CA ARG A 31 -2.93 13.44 -14.99
C ARG A 31 -3.51 12.06 -15.27
N LEU A 32 -2.71 10.99 -15.31
CA LEU A 32 -3.20 9.63 -15.56
C LEU A 32 -3.95 9.07 -14.34
N ALA A 33 -3.43 9.30 -13.13
CA ALA A 33 -4.13 8.95 -11.90
C ALA A 33 -5.41 9.78 -11.74
N LEU A 34 -5.37 11.07 -12.05
CA LEU A 34 -6.53 11.95 -12.07
C LEU A 34 -7.55 11.51 -13.14
N LEU A 35 -7.11 11.12 -14.33
CA LEU A 35 -7.98 10.57 -15.37
C LEU A 35 -8.62 9.25 -14.94
N LEU A 36 -7.86 8.35 -14.30
CA LEU A 36 -8.42 7.12 -13.74
C LEU A 36 -9.47 7.44 -12.68
N ILE A 37 -9.20 8.38 -11.78
CA ILE A 37 -10.15 8.87 -10.76
C ILE A 37 -11.38 9.52 -11.42
N ILE A 38 -11.22 10.31 -12.48
CA ILE A 38 -12.33 10.94 -13.22
C ILE A 38 -13.17 9.89 -13.94
N ILE A 39 -12.55 8.93 -14.61
CA ILE A 39 -13.22 7.77 -15.23
C ILE A 39 -13.97 6.98 -14.15
N LEU A 40 -13.36 6.82 -12.97
CA LEU A 40 -13.95 6.23 -11.77
C LEU A 40 -15.24 6.94 -11.35
N LEU A 41 -15.18 8.28 -11.23
CA LEU A 41 -16.29 9.12 -10.79
C LEU A 41 -17.44 9.13 -11.80
N VAL A 42 -17.12 9.17 -13.10
CA VAL A 42 -18.11 9.09 -14.18
C VAL A 42 -18.77 7.71 -14.22
N PHE A 43 -18.00 6.65 -14.03
CA PHE A 43 -18.53 5.28 -13.94
C PHE A 43 -19.42 5.10 -12.71
N LEU A 44 -19.00 5.59 -11.54
CA LEU A 44 -19.81 5.60 -10.31
C LEU A 44 -21.13 6.36 -10.45
N SER A 45 -21.12 7.50 -11.17
CA SER A 45 -22.35 8.26 -11.45
C SER A 45 -23.33 7.48 -12.33
N SER A 46 -22.82 6.66 -13.24
CA SER A 46 -23.61 5.85 -14.17
C SER A 46 -24.08 4.53 -13.56
N PHE A 47 -23.35 4.01 -12.57
CA PHE A 47 -23.57 2.69 -11.97
C PHE A 47 -24.37 2.72 -10.65
N ARG A 48 -24.84 3.91 -10.25
CA ARG A 48 -25.54 4.26 -9.01
C ARG A 48 -26.87 3.51 -8.76
N PHE A 49 -27.17 2.44 -9.50
CA PHE A 49 -28.44 1.73 -9.50
C PHE A 49 -28.38 0.20 -9.33
N THR A 50 -27.21 -0.45 -9.26
CA THR A 50 -27.13 -1.93 -9.36
C THR A 50 -26.71 -2.68 -8.08
N VAL A 51 -26.23 -2.02 -7.00
CA VAL A 51 -25.72 -2.74 -5.80
C VAL A 51 -25.99 -1.99 -4.49
N GLY A 52 -26.95 -2.48 -3.68
CA GLY A 52 -27.12 -2.14 -2.26
C GLY A 52 -27.78 -0.78 -1.94
N GLY A 53 -28.51 -0.71 -0.82
CA GLY A 53 -29.27 0.48 -0.42
C GLY A 53 -28.39 1.59 0.18
N LEU A 54 -28.84 2.85 0.07
CA LEU A 54 -28.10 4.06 0.49
C LEU A 54 -27.58 4.05 1.95
N LYS A 55 -28.21 3.25 2.83
CA LYS A 55 -27.83 3.16 4.27
C LYS A 55 -26.53 2.39 4.50
N GLU A 56 -26.27 1.33 3.73
CA GLU A 56 -25.04 0.51 3.85
C GLU A 56 -23.78 1.27 3.43
N TRP A 57 -23.94 2.39 2.72
CA TRP A 57 -22.82 3.20 2.22
C TRP A 57 -22.44 4.36 3.15
N VAL A 58 -23.34 4.80 4.03
CA VAL A 58 -23.26 6.13 4.67
C VAL A 58 -23.25 6.07 6.20
N GLU A 59 -23.40 4.89 6.81
CA GLU A 59 -23.28 4.77 8.27
C GLU A 59 -21.84 4.98 8.73
N VAL A 60 -21.59 6.17 9.30
CA VAL A 60 -20.28 6.57 9.81
C VAL A 60 -20.09 5.99 11.21
N ASP A 61 -19.12 5.10 11.35
CA ASP A 61 -18.69 4.56 12.64
C ASP A 61 -17.24 4.99 12.93
N PRO A 62 -17.01 5.93 13.86
CA PRO A 62 -15.66 6.38 14.22
C PRO A 62 -14.73 5.27 14.71
N ALA A 63 -15.26 4.27 15.40
CA ALA A 63 -14.47 3.15 15.91
C ALA A 63 -14.03 2.24 14.76
N ALA A 64 -14.92 1.94 13.82
CA ALA A 64 -14.58 1.22 12.60
C ALA A 64 -13.53 1.99 11.78
N ILE A 65 -13.70 3.30 11.59
CA ILE A 65 -12.75 4.15 10.86
C ILE A 65 -11.35 4.05 11.48
N LEU A 66 -11.25 4.18 12.81
CA LEU A 66 -9.97 4.09 13.51
C LEU A 66 -9.33 2.71 13.35
N ASN A 67 -10.09 1.63 13.55
CA ASN A 67 -9.60 0.27 13.40
C ASN A 67 -9.11 -0.03 11.98
N ILE A 68 -9.89 0.39 10.97
CA ILE A 68 -9.52 0.27 9.56
C ILE A 68 -8.24 1.06 9.26
N SER A 69 -8.11 2.27 9.81
CA SER A 69 -6.92 3.11 9.64
C SER A 69 -5.67 2.41 10.18
N ILE A 70 -5.74 1.88 11.39
CA ILE A 70 -4.62 1.18 12.04
C ILE A 70 -4.26 -0.08 11.25
N GLN A 71 -5.27 -0.85 10.84
CA GLN A 71 -5.06 -2.07 10.06
C GLN A 71 -4.40 -1.78 8.71
N LEU A 72 -4.92 -0.81 7.95
CA LEU A 72 -4.36 -0.43 6.65
C LEU A 72 -2.97 0.18 6.78
N PHE A 73 -2.72 1.04 7.77
CA PHE A 73 -1.39 1.60 8.02
C PHE A 73 -0.37 0.50 8.35
N THR A 74 -0.75 -0.46 9.19
CA THR A 74 0.09 -1.60 9.53
C THR A 74 0.41 -2.43 8.28
N ILE A 75 -0.60 -2.76 7.48
CA ILE A 75 -0.44 -3.59 6.26
C ILE A 75 0.41 -2.89 5.20
N MET A 76 0.19 -1.59 4.97
CA MET A 76 1.02 -0.79 4.07
C MET A 76 2.47 -0.68 4.57
N ASN A 77 2.68 -0.80 5.89
CA ASN A 77 3.97 -0.78 6.57
C ASN A 77 4.96 0.26 6.01
N PRO A 78 4.62 1.55 6.06
CA PRO A 78 5.49 2.59 5.50
C PRO A 78 6.84 2.67 6.21
N ILE A 79 6.94 2.20 7.47
CA ILE A 79 8.19 2.17 8.24
C ILE A 79 9.24 1.30 7.54
N SER A 80 8.86 0.12 7.06
CA SER A 80 9.78 -0.76 6.32
C SER A 80 10.29 -0.15 5.02
N THR A 81 9.53 0.79 4.44
CA THR A 81 9.89 1.45 3.19
C THR A 81 10.87 2.60 3.39
N ILE A 82 11.12 3.05 4.64
CA ILE A 82 12.00 4.19 4.96
C ILE A 82 13.42 4.00 4.41
N PRO A 83 14.14 2.87 4.65
CA PRO A 83 15.51 2.73 4.16
C PRO A 83 15.56 2.79 2.64
N THR A 84 14.66 2.08 1.97
CA THR A 84 14.50 2.09 0.51
C THR A 84 14.20 3.49 -0.01
N PHE A 85 13.28 4.21 0.62
CA PHE A 85 12.92 5.57 0.26
C PHE A 85 14.11 6.53 0.39
N LEU A 86 14.89 6.42 1.48
CA LEU A 86 16.06 7.27 1.70
C LEU A 86 17.24 6.92 0.78
N ILE A 87 17.38 5.69 0.32
CA ILE A 87 18.36 5.33 -0.72
C ILE A 87 18.09 6.14 -2.00
N TYR A 88 16.83 6.24 -2.43
CA TYR A 88 16.48 6.96 -3.65
C TYR A 88 16.34 8.48 -3.48
N THR A 89 16.06 8.95 -2.27
CA THR A 89 15.78 10.37 -2.03
C THR A 89 16.84 11.08 -1.19
N GLY A 90 17.86 10.36 -0.69
CA GLY A 90 18.84 10.86 0.26
C GLY A 90 19.67 12.04 -0.26
N LYS A 91 19.99 12.04 -1.56
CA LYS A 91 20.78 13.09 -2.22
C LYS A 91 19.94 14.22 -2.83
N LEU A 92 18.61 14.11 -2.80
CA LEU A 92 17.71 15.10 -3.38
C LEU A 92 17.51 16.30 -2.46
N LYS A 93 17.19 17.46 -3.05
CA LYS A 93 16.76 18.64 -2.28
C LYS A 93 15.41 18.37 -1.60
N ASP A 94 15.14 19.07 -0.50
CA ASP A 94 13.91 18.87 0.27
C ASP A 94 12.62 19.07 -0.55
N ASP A 95 12.63 20.02 -1.49
CA ASP A 95 11.51 20.29 -2.40
C ASP A 95 11.24 19.11 -3.36
N GLU A 96 12.30 18.49 -3.86
CA GLU A 96 12.21 17.34 -4.77
C GLU A 96 11.79 16.07 -4.02
N ARG A 97 12.32 15.87 -2.81
CA ARG A 97 11.89 14.80 -1.92
C ARG A 97 10.42 14.93 -1.57
N LEU A 98 9.94 16.15 -1.23
CA LEU A 98 8.53 16.40 -0.94
C LEU A 98 7.64 16.06 -2.15
N LYS A 99 8.06 16.44 -3.36
CA LYS A 99 7.35 16.07 -4.60
C LYS A 99 7.23 14.55 -4.76
N ILE A 100 8.28 13.78 -4.46
CA ILE A 100 8.24 12.31 -4.50
C ILE A 100 7.29 11.78 -3.44
N THR A 101 7.38 12.27 -2.21
CA THR A 101 6.49 11.88 -1.11
C THR A 101 5.03 12.10 -1.47
N SER A 102 4.67 13.31 -1.93
CA SER A 102 3.29 13.64 -2.33
C SER A 102 2.81 12.77 -3.50
N THR A 103 3.65 12.52 -4.50
CA THR A 103 3.29 11.65 -5.65
C THR A 103 3.03 10.22 -5.19
N THR A 104 3.89 9.72 -4.32
CA THR A 104 3.80 8.35 -3.79
C THR A 104 2.49 8.19 -3.02
N THR A 105 2.20 9.11 -2.09
CA THR A 105 0.94 9.11 -1.34
C THR A 105 -0.27 9.24 -2.25
N MET A 106 -0.20 10.08 -3.29
CA MET A 106 -1.32 10.24 -4.21
C MET A 106 -1.62 8.97 -5.01
N ILE A 107 -0.60 8.20 -5.38
CA ILE A 107 -0.79 6.88 -5.99
C ILE A 107 -1.40 5.89 -4.97
N VAL A 108 -0.95 5.91 -3.71
CA VAL A 108 -1.56 5.10 -2.63
C VAL A 108 -3.05 5.41 -2.51
N ILE A 109 -3.43 6.69 -2.47
CA ILE A 109 -4.83 7.13 -2.40
C ILE A 109 -5.59 6.66 -3.64
N ALA A 110 -5.04 6.83 -4.85
CA ALA A 110 -5.71 6.41 -6.08
C ALA A 110 -5.99 4.90 -6.11
N LEU A 111 -5.02 4.08 -5.72
CA LEU A 111 -5.19 2.63 -5.63
C LEU A 111 -6.19 2.26 -4.53
N LEU A 112 -6.13 2.95 -3.38
CA LEU A 112 -7.08 2.75 -2.30
C LEU A 112 -8.52 2.98 -2.76
N LEU A 113 -8.77 4.12 -3.41
CA LEU A 113 -10.07 4.43 -3.99
C LEU A 113 -10.50 3.34 -4.98
N THR A 114 -9.59 2.93 -5.85
CA THR A 114 -9.87 1.91 -6.88
C THR A 114 -10.27 0.57 -6.25
N PHE A 115 -9.48 0.02 -5.32
CA PHE A 115 -9.78 -1.30 -4.75
C PHE A 115 -10.96 -1.29 -3.79
N THR A 116 -11.17 -0.22 -3.02
CA THR A 116 -12.34 -0.11 -2.15
C THR A 116 -13.64 -0.05 -2.96
N LEU A 117 -13.65 0.64 -4.11
CA LEU A 117 -14.85 0.84 -4.90
C LEU A 117 -15.09 -0.27 -5.93
N PHE A 118 -14.03 -0.80 -6.54
CA PHE A 118 -14.11 -1.77 -7.64
C PHE A 118 -13.75 -3.19 -7.22
N GLY A 119 -13.11 -3.36 -6.07
CA GLY A 119 -12.72 -4.67 -5.57
C GLY A 119 -13.86 -5.68 -5.53
N PRO A 120 -14.99 -5.36 -4.87
CA PRO A 120 -16.14 -6.25 -4.83
C PRO A 120 -16.70 -6.59 -6.23
N LEU A 121 -16.65 -5.63 -7.16
CA LEU A 121 -17.07 -5.84 -8.56
C LEU A 121 -16.13 -6.80 -9.29
N ILE A 122 -14.81 -6.67 -9.09
CA ILE A 122 -13.81 -7.56 -9.66
C ILE A 122 -14.03 -8.99 -9.14
N LEU A 123 -14.24 -9.15 -7.83
CA LEU A 123 -14.53 -10.47 -7.25
C LEU A 123 -15.80 -11.09 -7.84
N LYS A 124 -16.86 -10.29 -7.96
CA LYS A 124 -18.13 -10.73 -8.56
C LYS A 124 -17.95 -11.13 -10.03
N ALA A 125 -17.16 -10.39 -10.81
CA ALA A 125 -16.89 -10.71 -12.21
C ALA A 125 -16.07 -11.99 -12.38
N LEU A 126 -15.22 -12.31 -11.41
CA LEU A 126 -14.41 -13.54 -11.38
C LEU A 126 -15.12 -14.73 -10.71
N ASP A 127 -16.36 -14.54 -10.23
CA ASP A 127 -17.11 -15.52 -9.43
C ASP A 127 -16.33 -16.02 -8.21
N VAL A 128 -15.58 -15.12 -7.56
CA VAL A 128 -14.79 -15.41 -6.36
C VAL A 128 -15.52 -14.86 -5.15
N SER A 129 -15.80 -15.70 -4.15
CA SER A 129 -16.40 -15.26 -2.90
C SER A 129 -15.43 -14.40 -2.07
N VAL A 130 -15.98 -13.45 -1.30
CA VAL A 130 -15.21 -12.62 -0.37
C VAL A 130 -14.47 -13.49 0.65
N THR A 131 -15.08 -14.59 1.11
CA THR A 131 -14.50 -15.57 2.03
C THR A 131 -13.25 -16.23 1.44
N ASN A 132 -13.34 -16.73 0.21
CA ASN A 132 -12.21 -17.38 -0.47
C ASN A 132 -11.07 -16.39 -0.70
N PHE A 133 -11.42 -15.16 -1.08
CA PHE A 133 -10.45 -14.09 -1.27
C PHE A 133 -9.78 -13.67 0.04
N ARG A 134 -10.52 -13.61 1.14
CA ARG A 134 -10.01 -13.36 2.50
C ARG A 134 -9.00 -14.42 2.93
N PHE A 135 -9.29 -15.70 2.70
CA PHE A 135 -8.37 -16.80 2.99
C PHE A 135 -7.07 -16.68 2.18
N GLY A 136 -7.17 -16.52 0.86
CA GLY A 136 -6.00 -16.36 -0.02
C GLY A 136 -5.17 -15.12 0.30
N GLY A 137 -5.82 -13.99 0.57
CA GLY A 137 -5.17 -12.76 1.02
C GLY A 137 -4.47 -12.89 2.36
N GLY A 138 -5.07 -13.62 3.31
CA GLY A 138 -4.45 -13.95 4.58
C GLY A 138 -3.17 -14.75 4.39
N ILE A 139 -3.15 -15.74 3.49
CA ILE A 139 -1.93 -16.48 3.15
C ILE A 139 -0.87 -15.55 2.56
N LEU A 140 -1.23 -14.68 1.61
CA LEU A 140 -0.29 -13.72 1.02
C LEU A 140 0.30 -12.77 2.06
N LEU A 141 -0.52 -12.24 2.98
CA LEU A 141 -0.07 -11.40 4.08
C LEU A 141 0.84 -12.16 5.04
N LEU A 142 0.55 -13.43 5.34
CA LEU A 142 1.41 -14.26 6.18
C LEU A 142 2.78 -14.48 5.53
N ILE A 143 2.82 -14.73 4.23
CA ILE A 143 4.07 -14.85 3.46
C ILE A 143 4.86 -13.54 3.53
N LEU A 144 4.20 -12.38 3.36
CA LEU A 144 4.84 -11.07 3.48
C LEU A 144 5.40 -10.83 4.89
N ALA A 145 4.66 -11.22 5.93
CA ALA A 145 5.12 -11.13 7.31
C ALA A 145 6.37 -11.98 7.56
N ILE A 146 6.38 -13.22 7.05
CA ILE A 146 7.52 -14.14 7.16
C ILE A 146 8.74 -13.60 6.39
N ASP A 147 8.55 -13.06 5.18
CA ASP A 147 9.62 -12.45 4.38
C ASP A 147 10.28 -11.30 5.16
N MET A 148 9.46 -10.41 5.74
CA MET A 148 9.92 -9.31 6.57
C MET A 148 10.66 -9.76 7.84
N LEU A 149 10.21 -10.82 8.51
CA LEU A 149 10.88 -11.38 9.69
C LEU A 149 12.20 -12.07 9.36
N SER A 150 12.25 -12.73 8.21
CA SER A 150 13.39 -13.55 7.77
C SER A 150 14.63 -12.71 7.45
N GLY A 151 14.50 -11.39 7.30
CA GLY A 151 15.61 -10.51 6.94
C GLY A 151 16.12 -10.71 5.50
N MET A 152 15.74 -11.82 4.86
CA MET A 152 15.57 -11.94 3.43
C MET A 152 14.42 -11.03 3.03
N SER A 153 14.64 -9.71 3.06
CA SER A 153 13.83 -8.87 2.21
C SER A 153 14.03 -9.44 0.82
N ARG A 154 13.02 -10.13 0.28
CA ARG A 154 12.87 -10.18 -1.16
C ARG A 154 12.54 -8.74 -1.61
N SER A 155 13.52 -7.86 -1.52
CA SER A 155 14.19 -7.46 -2.74
C SER A 155 14.60 -8.75 -3.48
N LYS A 156 13.62 -9.51 -4.01
CA LYS A 156 13.73 -9.99 -5.38
C LYS A 156 14.15 -8.70 -6.03
N THR A 157 15.43 -8.62 -6.36
CA THR A 157 15.95 -7.93 -7.51
C THR A 157 14.74 -7.44 -8.30
N VAL A 158 14.27 -6.23 -7.96
CA VAL A 158 13.56 -5.47 -8.97
C VAL A 158 14.72 -5.27 -9.90
N ASP A 159 14.80 -6.16 -10.91
CA ASP A 159 15.91 -6.23 -11.81
C ASP A 159 16.12 -4.79 -12.19
N VAL A 160 17.31 -4.27 -11.91
CA VAL A 160 17.57 -2.84 -12.00
C VAL A 160 17.33 -2.36 -13.44
N ARG A 161 17.31 -3.32 -14.39
CA ARG A 161 16.90 -3.17 -15.79
C ARG A 161 15.38 -3.13 -16.03
N GLN A 162 14.56 -3.74 -15.18
CA GLN A 162 13.09 -3.67 -15.19
C GLN A 162 12.51 -2.44 -14.46
N VAL A 163 13.33 -1.69 -13.71
CA VAL A 163 12.94 -0.42 -13.05
C VAL A 163 12.84 0.77 -14.03
N ALA A 164 13.02 0.55 -15.34
CA ALA A 164 12.92 1.62 -16.34
C ALA A 164 11.49 2.17 -16.52
N VAL A 165 10.47 1.51 -15.99
CA VAL A 165 9.08 2.00 -15.99
C VAL A 165 8.38 1.40 -14.76
N VAL A 166 7.64 2.22 -14.00
CA VAL A 166 6.64 1.87 -12.94
C VAL A 166 7.08 2.19 -11.50
N PRO A 167 6.22 2.93 -10.74
CA PRO A 167 6.64 3.81 -9.65
C PRO A 167 6.78 3.09 -8.30
N LEU A 168 7.65 3.63 -7.44
CA LEU A 168 7.86 3.28 -6.03
C LEU A 168 6.58 3.05 -5.20
N ALA A 169 5.42 3.51 -5.67
CA ALA A 169 4.13 3.38 -4.99
C ALA A 169 3.38 2.06 -5.26
N THR A 170 3.59 1.39 -6.40
CA THR A 170 2.72 0.27 -6.84
C THR A 170 3.14 -1.13 -6.38
N PRO A 171 4.42 -1.43 -6.08
CA PRO A 171 4.74 -2.71 -5.44
C PRO A 171 4.90 -2.63 -3.92
N LEU A 172 5.37 -1.50 -3.38
CA LEU A 172 5.90 -1.43 -2.00
C LEU A 172 4.86 -1.06 -0.93
N LEU A 173 3.94 -0.13 -1.21
CA LEU A 173 2.97 0.36 -0.20
C LEU A 173 1.56 -0.21 -0.42
N VAL A 174 1.11 -0.28 -1.67
CA VAL A 174 -0.17 -0.94 -2.01
C VAL A 174 0.13 -2.24 -2.73
N GLY A 175 0.72 -3.18 -2.00
CA GLY A 175 0.94 -4.53 -2.48
C GLY A 175 -0.36 -5.37 -2.50
N PRO A 176 -0.27 -6.63 -2.95
CA PRO A 176 -1.42 -7.54 -3.00
C PRO A 176 -2.10 -7.74 -1.64
N GLY A 177 -1.36 -7.61 -0.53
CA GLY A 177 -1.90 -7.62 0.83
C GLY A 177 -2.85 -6.44 1.09
N THR A 178 -2.37 -5.21 0.87
CA THR A 178 -3.18 -3.98 0.99
C THR A 178 -4.40 -4.02 0.08
N MET A 179 -4.21 -4.45 -1.19
CA MET A 179 -5.31 -4.61 -2.12
C MET A 179 -6.36 -5.57 -1.56
N THR A 180 -5.93 -6.75 -1.09
CA THR A 180 -6.86 -7.76 -0.58
C THR A 180 -7.67 -7.23 0.59
N THR A 181 -7.00 -6.61 1.56
CA THR A 181 -7.64 -6.06 2.75
C THR A 181 -8.66 -4.97 2.41
N LEU A 182 -8.37 -4.09 1.45
CA LEU A 182 -9.34 -3.07 1.02
C LEU A 182 -10.62 -3.70 0.47
N ILE A 183 -10.50 -4.75 -0.36
CA ILE A 183 -11.67 -5.45 -0.90
C ILE A 183 -12.46 -6.14 0.22
N VAL A 184 -11.77 -6.85 1.12
CA VAL A 184 -12.41 -7.55 2.24
C VAL A 184 -13.12 -6.57 3.16
N LEU A 185 -12.47 -5.45 3.52
CA LEU A 185 -13.04 -4.41 4.36
C LEU A 185 -14.24 -3.73 3.70
N SER A 186 -14.17 -3.43 2.40
CA SER A 186 -15.29 -2.85 1.65
C SER A 186 -16.52 -3.76 1.56
N SER A 187 -16.34 -5.06 1.82
CA SER A 187 -17.43 -6.04 1.88
C SER A 187 -17.95 -6.28 3.31
N SER A 188 -17.24 -5.80 4.34
CA SER A 188 -17.57 -6.02 5.76
C SER A 188 -17.95 -4.74 6.51
N TYR A 189 -17.58 -3.58 5.98
CA TYR A 189 -17.85 -2.26 6.55
C TYR A 189 -18.48 -1.34 5.50
N ALA A 190 -19.20 -0.33 5.96
CA ALA A 190 -19.68 0.74 5.09
C ALA A 190 -18.53 1.35 4.30
N VAL A 191 -18.72 1.54 3.00
CA VAL A 191 -17.67 2.04 2.09
C VAL A 191 -17.09 3.36 2.57
N ILE A 192 -17.91 4.26 3.13
CA ILE A 192 -17.43 5.53 3.69
C ILE A 192 -16.42 5.32 4.82
N ASN A 193 -16.60 4.32 5.69
CA ASN A 193 -15.69 4.04 6.79
C ASN A 193 -14.34 3.53 6.29
N VAL A 194 -14.37 2.69 5.24
CA VAL A 194 -13.15 2.17 4.59
C VAL A 194 -12.40 3.28 3.88
N LEU A 195 -13.11 4.17 3.19
CA LEU A 195 -12.52 5.34 2.53
C LEU A 195 -11.90 6.31 3.53
N MET A 196 -12.62 6.67 4.59
CA MET A 196 -12.12 7.56 5.62
C MET A 196 -10.92 6.96 6.36
N GLY A 197 -11.03 5.70 6.78
CA GLY A 197 -9.92 5.01 7.46
C GLY A 197 -8.71 4.84 6.54
N GLY A 198 -8.96 4.58 5.26
CA GLY A 198 -7.95 4.53 4.22
C GLY A 198 -7.22 5.85 4.00
N LEU A 199 -7.95 6.97 3.99
CA LEU A 199 -7.35 8.30 3.87
C LEU A 199 -6.51 8.65 5.10
N ILE A 200 -6.94 8.27 6.30
CA ILE A 200 -6.14 8.44 7.53
C ILE A 200 -4.86 7.60 7.45
N ALA A 201 -4.95 6.35 7.00
CA ALA A 201 -3.77 5.50 6.78
C ALA A 201 -2.82 6.10 5.74
N ALA A 202 -3.34 6.61 4.61
CA ALA A 202 -2.55 7.27 3.58
C ALA A 202 -1.88 8.55 4.08
N LEU A 203 -2.54 9.31 4.95
CA LEU A 203 -1.92 10.42 5.67
C LEU A 203 -0.79 9.93 6.58
N GLY A 204 -0.97 8.83 7.31
CA GLY A 204 0.08 8.19 8.08
C GLY A 204 1.30 7.80 7.24
N VAL A 205 1.07 7.24 6.06
CA VAL A 205 2.13 6.93 5.07
C VAL A 205 2.86 8.21 4.64
N TYR A 206 2.12 9.26 4.28
CA TYR A 206 2.69 10.55 3.91
C TYR A 206 3.59 11.11 5.02
N LEU A 207 3.10 11.12 6.26
CA LEU A 207 3.87 11.62 7.41
C LEU A 207 5.12 10.77 7.65
N THR A 208 5.00 9.45 7.56
CA THR A 208 6.13 8.53 7.74
C THR A 208 7.23 8.78 6.71
N LEU A 209 6.86 8.97 5.44
CA LEU A 209 7.81 9.27 4.36
C LEU A 209 8.37 10.69 4.46
N ARG A 210 7.53 11.67 4.83
CA ARG A 210 7.95 13.08 5.01
C ARG A 210 8.98 13.21 6.12
N PHE A 211 8.79 12.49 7.22
CA PHE A 211 9.67 12.49 8.38
C PHE A 211 10.67 11.32 8.38
N ALA A 212 10.83 10.61 7.26
CA ALA A 212 11.77 9.50 7.13
C ALA A 212 13.21 9.83 7.59
N PRO A 213 13.80 11.00 7.22
CA PRO A 213 15.14 11.36 7.71
C PRO A 213 15.19 11.53 9.24
N LEU A 214 14.15 12.15 9.81
CA LEU A 214 14.03 12.37 11.25
C LEU A 214 13.85 11.04 12.01
N LEU A 215 13.02 10.15 11.48
CA LEU A 215 12.80 8.81 12.05
C LEU A 215 14.11 8.02 12.09
N VAL A 216 14.90 8.07 11.01
CA VAL A 216 16.22 7.42 10.98
C VAL A 216 17.21 8.11 11.91
N SER A 217 17.23 9.44 12.02
CA SER A 217 18.15 10.13 12.94
C SER A 217 17.86 9.84 14.41
N VAL A 218 16.59 9.66 14.77
CA VAL A 218 16.17 9.37 16.16
C VAL A 218 16.35 7.89 16.50
N MET A 219 15.94 6.99 15.61
CA MET A 219 15.91 5.55 15.88
C MET A 219 17.18 4.80 15.43
N GLY A 220 17.95 5.40 14.53
CA GLY A 220 19.01 4.73 13.78
C GLY A 220 18.49 3.67 12.81
N ASN A 221 19.36 3.20 11.91
CA ASN A 221 19.02 2.15 10.95
C ASN A 221 18.60 0.84 11.64
N ASN A 222 19.17 0.53 12.80
CA ASN A 222 18.79 -0.66 13.57
C ASN A 222 17.41 -0.49 14.23
N GLY A 223 17.06 0.71 14.70
CA GLY A 223 15.74 0.97 15.29
C GLY A 223 14.63 0.93 14.25
N VAL A 224 14.83 1.47 13.05
CA VAL A 224 13.87 1.35 11.94
C VAL A 224 13.66 -0.11 11.54
N GLN A 225 14.73 -0.91 11.49
CA GLN A 225 14.63 -2.35 11.24
C GLN A 225 13.88 -3.08 12.36
N ALA A 226 14.15 -2.76 13.62
CA ALA A 226 13.44 -3.33 14.77
C ALA A 226 11.94 -2.99 14.72
N ALA A 227 11.59 -1.73 14.43
CA ALA A 227 10.19 -1.30 14.26
C ALA A 227 9.51 -2.03 13.10
N SER A 228 10.20 -2.23 11.97
CA SER A 228 9.69 -3.04 10.86
C SER A 228 9.46 -4.51 11.25
N ARG A 229 10.30 -5.09 12.13
CA ARG A 229 10.07 -6.45 12.65
C ARG A 229 8.84 -6.53 13.55
N ILE A 230 8.58 -5.50 14.36
CA ILE A 230 7.34 -5.43 15.16
C ILE A 230 6.13 -5.38 14.24
N MET A 231 6.16 -4.54 13.19
CA MET A 231 5.09 -4.50 12.18
C MET A 231 4.89 -5.85 11.50
N ALA A 232 5.95 -6.61 11.25
CA ALA A 232 5.87 -7.96 10.70
C ALA A 232 5.07 -8.92 11.59
N VAL A 233 5.29 -8.88 12.91
CA VAL A 233 4.53 -9.68 13.86
C VAL A 233 3.05 -9.28 13.87
N VAL A 234 2.75 -7.98 13.80
CA VAL A 234 1.36 -7.50 13.69
C VAL A 234 0.72 -7.95 12.38
N LEU A 235 1.44 -7.89 11.26
CA LEU A 235 0.97 -8.41 9.97
C LEU A 235 0.64 -9.90 10.04
N ALA A 236 1.49 -10.71 10.68
CA ALA A 236 1.25 -12.13 10.87
C ALA A 236 -0.02 -12.38 11.71
N ALA A 237 -0.27 -11.56 12.73
CA ALA A 237 -1.49 -11.63 13.53
C ALA A 237 -2.73 -11.28 12.69
N ILE A 238 -2.68 -10.22 11.88
CA ILE A 238 -3.78 -9.83 10.98
C ILE A 238 -4.04 -10.92 9.94
N ALA A 239 -2.98 -11.48 9.35
CA ALA A 239 -3.05 -12.57 8.40
C ALA A 239 -3.72 -13.82 9.00
N SER A 240 -3.30 -14.18 10.21
CA SER A 240 -3.90 -15.28 10.99
C SER A 240 -5.38 -15.02 11.25
N GLN A 241 -5.75 -13.80 11.65
CA GLN A 241 -7.15 -13.41 11.85
C GLN A 241 -7.97 -13.54 10.56
N MET A 242 -7.45 -13.10 9.42
CA MET A 242 -8.14 -13.23 8.13
C MET A 242 -8.38 -14.69 7.75
N ILE A 243 -7.36 -15.55 7.92
CA ILE A 243 -7.47 -17.00 7.69
C ILE A 243 -8.52 -17.60 8.62
N HIS A 244 -8.44 -17.29 9.92
CA HIS A 244 -9.38 -17.78 10.92
C HIS A 244 -10.82 -17.37 10.61
N SER A 245 -11.07 -16.09 10.28
CA SER A 245 -12.40 -15.61 9.90
C SER A 245 -12.94 -16.32 8.66
N ALA A 246 -12.09 -16.61 7.66
CA ALA A 246 -12.52 -17.38 6.50
C ALA A 246 -12.85 -18.84 6.85
N LEU A 247 -12.06 -19.49 7.71
CA LEU A 247 -12.33 -20.85 8.19
C LEU A 247 -13.62 -20.94 9.02
N LEU A 248 -13.95 -19.90 9.79
CA LEU A 248 -15.23 -19.79 10.52
C LEU A 248 -16.41 -19.71 9.55
N GLU A 249 -16.32 -18.87 8.52
CA GLU A 249 -17.37 -18.74 7.49
C GLU A 249 -17.57 -20.04 6.69
N TRP A 250 -16.52 -20.84 6.49
CA TRP A 250 -16.65 -22.19 5.92
C TRP A 250 -17.20 -23.24 6.89
N GLY A 251 -17.37 -22.92 8.17
CA GLY A 251 -17.82 -23.86 9.20
C GLY A 251 -16.77 -24.89 9.65
N ILE A 252 -15.49 -24.65 9.33
CA ILE A 252 -14.38 -25.55 9.68
C ILE A 252 -13.82 -25.22 11.07
N ALA A 253 -13.72 -23.94 11.41
CA ALA A 253 -13.22 -23.47 12.71
C ALA A 253 -14.35 -23.30 13.73
N LYS A 254 -13.99 -23.30 15.03
CA LYS A 254 -14.89 -22.95 16.14
C LYS A 254 -14.45 -21.61 16.73
N THR A 255 -15.44 -20.81 17.15
CA THR A 255 -15.26 -19.51 17.82
C THR A 255 -14.52 -19.63 19.15
#